data_AF-A0A419HAA1-F1
#
_entry.id   AF-A0A419HAA1-F1
#
_cell.length_a   1.000
_cell.length_b   1.000
_cell.length_c   1.000
_cell.angle_alpha   90.00
_cell.angle_beta   90.00
_cell.angle_gamma   90.00
#
_symmetry.space_group_name_H-M   'P 1'
#
loop_
_entity.id
_entity.type
_entity.pdbx_description
1 polymer ?
#
loop_
_entity_poly.entity_id
_entity_poly.type
_entity_poly.pdbx_seq_one_letter_code
_entity_poly.pdbx_strand_id
1 'polypeptide(L)'
;MTQAEALRRASEQSAPGTSTWHAEKGVIGAVLRRPERLDAFASWLAPEDFFDPEHQGVYATLLGLHANDELYRLNRTSGGERGMQDAAAQNLRIVRSALEDKRFTEVEYRSPFTVVNNLFGAGTDAPGLAERYGRMVAEMSDSRQLDDLGVRLEQAVLAMPVESNDLTAVRGTKELVMAKLSELANGRGHLWKNGITPTPIRPGVPFAQLDESGEESPAPLVAAEGAEPATGDPLFTELLETRVRYENLTRLERAHYANNNQMLRIAQSAEQTEQTNHTLRIGDGTVQLTEEQAADLREDSQQLNRQIITARQEHRPLFPRYAELVAVEGRLMDLTAQLDGQTVGTMVGALVERSERRVIQAVLTDTDLQASDLLHNLQPEDFASRAHGNTWLAIQMAAETGRPFDAIMVAKECERLVQIAETKEGYRSPGTEMLATKELIDLGQEPARNPERVVAAVKTVAKASLGRLAVETREAISKMAADRAAGITKLIGDTGMAAHELLDNAERLIDAGQNLQSSGVTGRLDDRAPVTPVPQPPNRPLGR
;
A
#
# COMPACT_ATOMS: atom_id res chain seq x y z
N MET A 1 -13.26 19.14 32.66
CA MET A 1 -12.88 18.42 31.44
C MET A 1 -12.24 19.41 30.49
N THR A 2 -10.96 19.22 30.15
CA THR A 2 -10.21 20.17 29.31
C THR A 2 -10.50 19.97 27.82
N GLN A 3 -10.34 21.00 26.99
CA GLN A 3 -10.51 20.91 25.53
C GLN A 3 -9.58 19.86 24.90
N ALA A 4 -8.39 19.64 25.47
CA ALA A 4 -7.45 18.61 25.06
C ALA A 4 -7.94 17.19 25.40
N GLU A 5 -8.58 16.98 26.55
CA GLU A 5 -9.23 15.69 26.91
C GLU A 5 -10.47 15.43 26.06
N ALA A 6 -11.24 16.47 25.70
CA ALA A 6 -12.37 16.36 24.79
C ALA A 6 -11.93 15.97 23.38
N LEU A 7 -10.87 16.60 22.86
CA LEU A 7 -10.27 16.26 21.56
C LEU A 7 -9.64 14.86 21.56
N ARG A 8 -8.98 14.47 22.66
CA ARG A 8 -8.41 13.12 22.80
C ARG A 8 -9.49 12.05 22.86
N ARG A 9 -10.55 12.22 23.68
CA ARG A 9 -11.71 11.30 23.70
C ARG A 9 -12.44 11.25 22.38
N ALA A 10 -12.60 12.39 21.69
CA ALA A 10 -13.15 12.44 20.35
C ALA A 10 -12.27 11.67 19.35
N SER A 11 -10.93 11.75 19.46
CA SER A 11 -10.01 10.98 18.62
C SER A 11 -10.02 9.47 18.92
N GLU A 12 -10.12 9.08 20.18
CA GLU A 12 -10.21 7.68 20.63
C GLU A 12 -11.57 7.05 20.23
N GLN A 13 -12.66 7.81 20.29
CA GLN A 13 -13.99 7.41 19.79
C GLN A 13 -14.09 7.47 18.25
N SER A 14 -13.26 8.28 17.59
CA SER A 14 -13.16 8.37 16.13
C SER A 14 -12.16 7.39 15.53
N ALA A 15 -11.59 6.47 16.32
CA ALA A 15 -10.82 5.37 15.76
C ALA A 15 -11.69 4.68 14.69
N PRO A 16 -11.24 4.60 13.42
CA PRO A 16 -12.06 4.15 12.28
C PRO A 16 -12.75 2.79 12.50
N GLY A 17 -12.24 1.97 13.40
CA GLY A 17 -12.83 0.68 13.80
C GLY A 17 -14.07 0.76 14.70
N THR A 18 -14.21 1.75 15.59
CA THR A 18 -15.27 1.73 16.61
C THR A 18 -16.66 1.96 16.00
N SER A 19 -16.79 2.95 15.11
CA SER A 19 -18.06 3.22 14.42
C SER A 19 -18.49 2.04 13.53
N THR A 20 -17.53 1.47 12.80
CA THR A 20 -17.72 0.31 11.92
C THR A 20 -18.18 -0.90 12.72
N TRP A 21 -17.50 -1.20 13.82
CA TRP A 21 -17.86 -2.31 14.69
C TRP A 21 -19.28 -2.18 15.26
N HIS A 22 -19.69 -0.98 15.69
CA HIS A 22 -21.07 -0.76 16.14
C HIS A 22 -22.10 -0.93 15.02
N ALA A 23 -21.79 -0.49 13.81
CA ALA A 23 -22.67 -0.69 12.66
C ALA A 23 -22.83 -2.19 12.35
N GLU A 24 -21.74 -2.96 12.34
CA GLU A 24 -21.77 -4.42 12.14
C GLU A 24 -22.66 -5.11 13.18
N LYS A 25 -22.49 -4.75 14.46
CA LYS A 25 -23.35 -5.25 15.53
C LYS A 25 -24.82 -4.88 15.33
N GLY A 26 -25.08 -3.64 14.92
CA GLY A 26 -26.43 -3.17 14.63
C GLY A 26 -27.11 -3.95 13.50
N VAL A 27 -26.39 -4.25 12.42
CA VAL A 27 -26.88 -5.07 11.30
C VAL A 27 -27.18 -6.49 11.75
N ILE A 28 -26.20 -7.17 12.36
CA ILE A 28 -26.36 -8.58 12.77
C ILE A 28 -27.45 -8.69 13.84
N GLY A 29 -27.46 -7.79 14.82
CA GLY A 29 -28.50 -7.76 15.84
C GLY A 29 -29.89 -7.52 15.27
N ALA A 30 -30.03 -6.64 14.28
CA ALA A 30 -31.30 -6.39 13.59
C ALA A 30 -31.79 -7.63 12.83
N VAL A 31 -30.89 -8.37 12.18
CA VAL A 31 -31.19 -9.61 11.49
C VAL A 31 -31.54 -10.74 12.45
N LEU A 32 -30.79 -10.90 13.55
CA LEU A 32 -31.08 -11.92 14.57
C LEU A 32 -32.47 -11.72 15.19
N ARG A 33 -32.89 -10.46 15.34
CA ARG A 33 -34.24 -10.10 15.79
C ARG A 33 -35.27 -10.39 14.71
N ARG A 34 -35.02 -9.99 13.46
CA ARG A 34 -35.97 -10.11 12.34
C ARG A 34 -35.30 -10.75 11.12
N PRO A 35 -35.27 -12.09 11.02
CA PRO A 35 -34.60 -12.80 9.94
C PRO A 35 -35.11 -12.42 8.55
N GLU A 36 -36.37 -11.99 8.43
CA GLU A 36 -36.94 -11.51 7.16
C GLU A 36 -36.20 -10.29 6.58
N ARG A 37 -35.39 -9.58 7.38
CA ARG A 37 -34.51 -8.51 6.88
C ARG A 37 -33.31 -9.03 6.09
N LEU A 38 -32.98 -10.33 6.18
CA LEU A 38 -31.90 -10.92 5.39
C LEU A 38 -32.14 -10.79 3.90
N ASP A 39 -33.38 -10.91 3.42
CA ASP A 39 -33.69 -10.75 1.99
C ASP A 39 -33.25 -9.38 1.47
N ALA A 40 -33.42 -8.34 2.31
CA ALA A 40 -33.01 -7.00 1.96
C ALA A 40 -31.49 -6.84 1.93
N PHE A 41 -30.75 -7.44 2.87
CA PHE A 41 -29.28 -7.32 2.95
C PHE A 41 -28.53 -8.28 2.02
N ALA A 42 -29.00 -9.52 1.87
CA ALA A 42 -28.32 -10.59 1.13
C ALA A 42 -28.15 -10.27 -0.37
N SER A 43 -28.90 -9.30 -0.90
CA SER A 43 -28.76 -8.84 -2.28
C SER A 43 -27.55 -7.93 -2.52
N TRP A 44 -26.91 -7.40 -1.47
CA TRP A 44 -25.79 -6.44 -1.62
C TRP A 44 -24.74 -6.43 -0.51
N LEU A 45 -24.99 -7.12 0.61
CA LEU A 45 -24.05 -7.27 1.72
C LEU A 45 -23.61 -8.74 1.81
N ALA A 46 -22.31 -8.96 1.74
CA ALA A 46 -21.66 -10.25 1.84
C ALA A 46 -20.97 -10.42 3.21
N PRO A 47 -20.69 -11.65 3.67
CA PRO A 47 -19.91 -11.87 4.88
C PRO A 47 -18.59 -11.13 4.92
N GLU A 48 -17.87 -11.06 3.79
CA GLU A 48 -16.56 -10.41 3.67
C GLU A 48 -16.61 -8.89 3.90
N ASP A 49 -17.81 -8.29 3.89
CA ASP A 49 -17.99 -6.87 4.17
C ASP A 49 -17.83 -6.50 5.63
N PHE A 50 -17.94 -7.47 6.54
CA PHE A 50 -17.72 -7.27 7.96
C PHE A 50 -16.21 -7.26 8.23
N PHE A 51 -15.73 -6.29 9.01
CA PHE A 51 -14.32 -6.17 9.38
C PHE A 51 -13.93 -7.21 10.44
N ASP A 52 -14.80 -7.45 11.43
CA ASP A 52 -14.54 -8.41 12.50
C ASP A 52 -14.82 -9.85 12.02
N PRO A 53 -13.83 -10.77 12.03
CA PRO A 53 -14.03 -12.15 11.58
C PRO A 53 -15.15 -12.90 12.34
N GLU A 54 -15.36 -12.61 13.63
CA GLU A 54 -16.46 -13.22 14.38
C GLU A 54 -17.81 -12.76 13.83
N HIS A 55 -17.93 -11.48 13.46
CA HIS A 55 -19.12 -10.93 12.83
C HIS A 55 -19.33 -11.50 11.42
N GLN A 56 -18.27 -11.65 10.61
CA GLN A 56 -18.32 -12.30 9.29
C GLN A 56 -18.94 -13.70 9.40
N GLY A 57 -18.44 -14.53 10.32
CA GLY A 57 -18.92 -15.91 10.46
C GLY A 57 -20.35 -16.01 11.00
N VAL A 58 -20.78 -15.08 11.86
CA VAL A 58 -22.18 -15.01 12.32
C VAL A 58 -23.09 -14.62 11.16
N TYR A 59 -22.71 -13.63 10.35
CA TYR A 59 -23.49 -13.22 9.19
C TYR A 59 -23.56 -14.30 8.11
N ALA A 60 -22.44 -14.98 7.80
CA ALA A 60 -22.41 -16.14 6.90
C ALA A 60 -23.34 -17.26 7.38
N THR A 61 -23.33 -17.54 8.68
CA THR A 61 -24.21 -18.55 9.30
C THR A 61 -25.68 -18.17 9.18
N LEU A 62 -26.02 -16.90 9.39
CA LEU A 62 -27.38 -16.39 9.22
C LEU A 62 -27.86 -16.55 7.76
N LEU A 63 -27.02 -16.21 6.78
CA LEU A 63 -27.32 -16.40 5.36
C LEU A 63 -27.55 -17.88 5.02
N GLY A 64 -26.68 -18.78 5.50
CA GLY A 64 -26.82 -20.22 5.26
C GLY A 64 -28.09 -20.82 5.86
N LEU A 65 -28.42 -20.45 7.11
CA LEU A 65 -29.65 -20.88 7.77
C LEU A 65 -30.90 -20.32 7.07
N HIS A 66 -30.86 -19.07 6.60
CA HIS A 66 -31.95 -18.44 5.86
C HIS A 66 -32.18 -19.10 4.50
N ALA A 67 -31.11 -19.40 3.76
CA ALA A 67 -31.19 -20.12 2.48
C ALA A 67 -31.81 -21.51 2.62
N ASN A 68 -31.64 -22.14 3.79
CA ASN A 68 -32.23 -23.44 4.13
C ASN A 68 -33.63 -23.35 4.77
N ASP A 69 -34.20 -22.15 4.92
CA ASP A 69 -35.48 -21.87 5.62
C ASP A 69 -35.50 -22.41 7.07
N GLU A 70 -34.34 -22.43 7.74
CA GLU A 70 -34.17 -22.90 9.12
C GLU A 70 -34.44 -21.79 10.17
N LEU A 71 -34.54 -20.54 9.73
CA LEU A 71 -34.83 -19.40 10.61
C LEU A 71 -36.35 -19.17 10.73
N TYR A 72 -36.82 -19.04 11.97
CA TYR A 72 -38.23 -18.75 12.26
C TYR A 72 -38.54 -17.30 11.91
N ARG A 73 -39.48 -17.11 10.99
CA ARG A 73 -40.01 -15.78 10.62
C ARG A 73 -40.92 -15.25 11.71
N LEU A 74 -40.76 -13.97 12.05
CA LEU A 74 -41.63 -13.29 13.02
C LEU A 74 -42.95 -12.88 12.37
N ASN A 75 -43.89 -13.83 12.24
CA ASN A 75 -45.22 -13.45 11.78
C ASN A 75 -46.01 -12.77 12.92
N ARG A 76 -46.28 -11.47 12.77
CA ARG A 76 -47.03 -10.66 13.76
C ARG A 76 -48.41 -11.23 14.09
N THR A 77 -49.00 -12.02 13.20
CA THR A 77 -50.39 -12.46 13.32
C THR A 77 -50.62 -13.59 14.33
N SER A 78 -49.58 -14.30 14.80
CA SER A 78 -49.79 -15.63 15.41
C SER A 78 -49.49 -15.75 16.92
N GLY A 79 -49.21 -14.67 17.64
CA GLY A 79 -48.97 -14.78 19.09
C GLY A 79 -48.63 -13.50 19.85
N GLY A 80 -48.79 -12.32 19.23
CA GLY A 80 -48.40 -11.05 19.84
C GLY A 80 -46.90 -11.00 20.18
N GLU A 81 -46.58 -10.26 21.25
CA GLU A 81 -45.19 -10.06 21.70
C GLU A 81 -44.50 -11.35 22.17
N ARG A 82 -45.24 -12.23 22.85
CA ARG A 82 -44.69 -13.50 23.35
C ARG A 82 -44.26 -14.42 22.20
N GLY A 83 -45.08 -14.54 21.16
CA GLY A 83 -44.71 -15.31 19.97
C GLY A 83 -43.44 -14.78 19.29
N MET A 84 -43.23 -13.45 19.31
CA MET A 84 -42.02 -12.85 18.77
C MET A 84 -40.78 -13.17 19.61
N GLN A 85 -40.90 -13.12 20.94
CA GLN A 85 -39.82 -13.50 21.86
C GLN A 85 -39.44 -14.98 21.72
N ASP A 86 -40.43 -15.86 21.59
CA ASP A 86 -40.20 -17.31 21.44
C ASP A 86 -39.46 -17.62 20.13
N ALA A 87 -39.85 -16.99 19.02
CA ALA A 87 -39.17 -17.20 17.74
C ALA A 87 -37.74 -16.63 17.76
N ALA A 88 -37.53 -15.44 18.34
CA ALA A 88 -36.18 -14.87 18.51
C ALA A 88 -35.28 -15.78 19.36
N ALA A 89 -35.79 -16.30 20.48
CA ALA A 89 -35.06 -17.24 21.33
C ALA A 89 -34.73 -18.56 20.62
N GLN A 90 -35.62 -19.04 19.74
CA GLN A 90 -35.37 -20.22 18.92
C GLN A 90 -34.29 -19.94 17.85
N ASN A 91 -34.35 -18.79 17.18
CA ASN A 91 -33.33 -18.39 16.20
C ASN A 91 -31.94 -18.27 16.84
N LEU A 92 -31.83 -17.67 18.03
CA LEU A 92 -30.56 -17.58 18.76
C LEU A 92 -29.97 -18.97 19.05
N ARG A 93 -30.80 -19.94 19.43
CA ARG A 93 -30.36 -21.33 19.67
C ARG A 93 -29.86 -22.00 18.39
N ILE A 94 -30.57 -21.82 17.27
CA ILE A 94 -30.20 -22.41 15.98
C ILE A 94 -28.89 -21.83 15.47
N VAL A 95 -28.76 -20.50 15.49
CA VAL A 95 -27.52 -19.80 15.07
C VAL A 95 -26.35 -20.27 15.91
N ARG A 96 -26.52 -20.31 17.24
CA ARG A 96 -25.47 -20.79 18.15
C ARG A 96 -25.06 -22.23 17.84
N SER A 97 -26.01 -23.15 17.69
CA SER A 97 -25.70 -24.55 17.35
C SER A 97 -24.95 -24.62 16.02
N ALA A 98 -25.39 -23.87 15.01
CA ALA A 98 -24.75 -23.87 13.71
C ALA A 98 -23.31 -23.33 13.73
N LEU A 99 -23.02 -22.35 14.58
CA LEU A 99 -21.66 -21.85 14.82
C LEU A 99 -20.80 -22.85 15.60
N GLU A 100 -21.36 -23.52 16.61
CA GLU A 100 -20.67 -24.59 17.37
C GLU A 100 -20.30 -25.76 16.44
N ASP A 101 -21.19 -26.10 15.50
CA ASP A 101 -21.03 -27.15 14.51
C ASP A 101 -20.22 -26.72 13.27
N LYS A 102 -19.77 -25.46 13.19
CA LYS A 102 -19.07 -24.86 12.04
C LYS A 102 -19.78 -25.11 10.69
N ARG A 103 -21.12 -25.10 10.66
CA ARG A 103 -21.91 -25.51 9.49
C ARG A 103 -21.70 -24.63 8.25
N PHE A 104 -21.45 -23.34 8.47
CA PHE A 104 -21.41 -22.33 7.40
C PHE A 104 -20.22 -21.36 7.55
N THR A 105 -19.32 -21.60 8.49
CA THR A 105 -18.16 -20.75 8.74
C THR A 105 -17.03 -21.54 9.38
N GLU A 106 -15.79 -21.20 9.02
CA GLU A 106 -14.57 -21.77 9.61
C GLU A 106 -14.07 -20.97 10.82
N VAL A 107 -14.71 -19.85 11.14
CA VAL A 107 -14.29 -18.95 12.23
C VAL A 107 -14.40 -19.67 13.57
N GLU A 108 -13.30 -19.64 14.34
CA GLU A 108 -13.28 -20.21 15.68
C GLU A 108 -13.72 -19.19 16.71
N TYR A 109 -14.79 -19.51 17.42
CA TYR A 109 -15.31 -18.67 18.48
C TYR A 109 -14.85 -19.20 19.82
N ARG A 110 -14.35 -18.30 20.68
CA ARG A 110 -14.11 -18.65 22.08
C ARG A 110 -15.40 -19.05 22.80
N SER A 111 -16.50 -18.39 22.46
CA SER A 111 -17.85 -18.67 22.99
C SER A 111 -18.90 -18.14 21.99
N PRO A 112 -19.44 -19.00 21.10
CA PRO A 112 -20.53 -18.62 20.21
C PRO A 112 -21.72 -18.00 20.97
N PHE A 113 -22.01 -18.53 22.17
CA PHE A 113 -23.05 -18.01 23.05
C PHE A 113 -22.85 -16.54 23.41
N THR A 114 -21.64 -16.15 23.83
CA THR A 114 -21.36 -14.77 24.25
C THR A 114 -21.44 -13.81 23.06
N VAL A 115 -20.89 -14.20 21.92
CA VAL A 115 -20.89 -13.37 20.69
C VAL A 115 -22.31 -13.13 20.20
N VAL A 116 -23.09 -14.19 20.01
CA VAL A 116 -24.47 -14.09 19.50
C VAL A 116 -25.38 -13.29 20.43
N ASN A 117 -25.29 -13.46 21.75
CA ASN A 117 -26.09 -12.68 22.70
C ASN A 117 -25.70 -11.19 22.72
N ASN A 118 -24.40 -10.89 22.65
CA ASN A 118 -23.93 -9.50 22.56
C ASN A 118 -24.42 -8.82 21.27
N LEU A 119 -24.41 -9.55 20.15
CA LEU A 119 -24.91 -9.05 18.87
C LEU A 119 -26.42 -8.84 18.89
N PHE A 120 -27.18 -9.80 19.43
CA PHE A 120 -28.63 -9.67 19.60
C PHE A 120 -29.02 -8.44 20.43
N GLY A 121 -28.29 -8.20 21.53
CA GLY A 121 -28.49 -7.03 22.40
C GLY A 121 -28.22 -5.70 21.70
N ALA A 122 -27.30 -5.67 20.74
CA ALA A 122 -26.97 -4.47 19.96
C ALA A 122 -27.94 -4.19 18.80
N GLY A 123 -28.85 -5.12 18.49
CA GLY A 123 -29.84 -4.97 17.43
C GLY A 123 -30.84 -3.85 17.71
N THR A 124 -31.24 -3.15 16.64
CA THR A 124 -32.27 -2.10 16.69
C THR A 124 -33.52 -2.50 15.92
N ASP A 125 -34.67 -2.22 16.54
CA ASP A 125 -35.99 -2.40 15.93
C ASP A 125 -36.44 -1.16 15.14
N ALA A 126 -35.72 -0.04 15.25
CA ALA A 126 -36.03 1.20 14.56
C ALA A 126 -36.08 0.99 13.04
N PRO A 127 -37.15 1.43 12.35
CA PRO A 127 -37.22 1.38 10.89
C PRO A 127 -36.06 2.15 10.24
N GLY A 128 -35.47 1.61 9.17
CA GLY A 128 -34.39 2.27 8.41
C GLY A 128 -33.01 2.33 9.09
N LEU A 129 -32.91 2.22 10.42
CA LEU A 129 -31.60 2.28 11.10
C LEU A 129 -30.70 1.09 10.77
N ALA A 130 -31.27 -0.12 10.68
CA ALA A 130 -30.53 -1.31 10.26
C ALA A 130 -29.97 -1.18 8.84
N GLU A 131 -30.75 -0.61 7.92
CA GLU A 131 -30.31 -0.36 6.54
C GLU A 131 -29.19 0.69 6.50
N ARG A 132 -29.28 1.73 7.32
CA ARG A 132 -28.20 2.72 7.46
C ARG A 132 -26.91 2.09 7.99
N TYR A 133 -27.00 1.20 8.99
CA TYR A 133 -25.83 0.46 9.46
C TYR A 133 -25.28 -0.48 8.39
N GLY A 134 -26.14 -1.18 7.65
CA GLY A 134 -25.70 -2.03 6.55
C GLY A 134 -24.95 -1.23 5.49
N ARG A 135 -25.46 -0.05 5.11
CA ARG A 135 -24.76 0.86 4.20
C ARG A 135 -23.39 1.25 4.76
N MET A 136 -23.30 1.60 6.03
CA MET A 136 -22.02 1.94 6.67
C MET A 136 -21.03 0.76 6.62
N VAL A 137 -21.48 -0.48 6.83
CA VAL A 137 -20.63 -1.68 6.71
C VAL A 137 -20.15 -1.85 5.27
N ALA A 138 -21.05 -1.72 4.29
CA ALA A 138 -20.71 -1.78 2.87
C ALA A 138 -19.72 -0.69 2.43
N GLU A 139 -19.96 0.58 2.80
CA GLU A 139 -19.04 1.70 2.51
C GLU A 139 -17.65 1.42 3.08
N MET A 140 -17.59 0.95 4.33
CA MET A 140 -16.31 0.65 4.96
C MET A 140 -15.61 -0.56 4.35
N SER A 141 -16.37 -1.56 3.89
CA SER A 141 -15.82 -2.68 3.11
C SER A 141 -15.19 -2.18 1.82
N ASP A 142 -15.89 -1.32 1.08
CA ASP A 142 -15.41 -0.78 -0.19
C ASP A 142 -14.14 0.05 0.03
N SER A 143 -14.12 0.91 1.05
CA SER A 143 -12.92 1.66 1.44
C SER A 143 -11.72 0.73 1.74
N ARG A 144 -11.92 -0.37 2.47
CA ARG A 144 -10.83 -1.33 2.77
C ARG A 144 -10.35 -2.06 1.52
N GLN A 145 -11.27 -2.47 0.65
CA GLN A 145 -10.92 -3.14 -0.60
C GLN A 145 -10.13 -2.21 -1.52
N LEU A 146 -10.48 -0.93 -1.57
CA LEU A 146 -9.74 0.08 -2.33
C LEU A 146 -8.35 0.35 -1.74
N ASP A 147 -8.22 0.40 -0.41
CA ASP A 147 -6.93 0.53 0.26
C ASP A 147 -6.01 -0.69 -0.03
N ASP A 148 -6.55 -1.91 0.03
CA ASP A 148 -5.81 -3.14 -0.36
C ASP A 148 -5.36 -3.10 -1.82
N LEU A 149 -6.22 -2.62 -2.73
CA LEU A 149 -5.85 -2.42 -4.14
C LEU A 149 -4.72 -1.40 -4.29
N GLY A 150 -4.74 -0.30 -3.54
CA GLY A 150 -3.65 0.68 -3.51
C GLY A 150 -2.33 0.06 -3.05
N VAL A 151 -2.35 -0.77 -2.01
CA VAL A 151 -1.18 -1.52 -1.53
C VAL A 151 -0.67 -2.50 -2.59
N ARG A 152 -1.55 -3.25 -3.25
CA ARG A 152 -1.15 -4.19 -4.32
C ARG A 152 -0.53 -3.47 -5.51
N LEU A 153 -1.06 -2.30 -5.88
CA LEU A 153 -0.53 -1.47 -6.94
C LEU A 153 0.90 -0.98 -6.62
N GLU A 154 1.12 -0.51 -5.40
CA GLU A 154 2.45 -0.16 -4.90
C GLU A 154 3.40 -1.37 -4.94
N GLN A 155 2.97 -2.52 -4.41
CA GLN A 155 3.76 -3.74 -4.40
C GLN A 155 4.12 -4.22 -5.82
N ALA A 156 3.19 -4.13 -6.77
CA ALA A 156 3.43 -4.51 -8.15
C ALA A 156 4.51 -3.63 -8.80
N VAL A 157 4.51 -2.33 -8.53
CA VAL A 157 5.54 -1.39 -9.01
C VAL A 157 6.90 -1.67 -8.34
N LEU A 158 6.91 -1.90 -7.02
CA LEU A 158 8.16 -2.18 -6.29
C LEU A 158 8.79 -3.52 -6.69
N ALA A 159 7.97 -4.52 -7.02
CA ALA A 159 8.40 -5.84 -7.48
C ALA A 159 8.96 -5.85 -8.92
N MET A 160 8.79 -4.76 -9.69
CA MET A 160 9.33 -4.68 -11.05
C MET A 160 10.87 -4.83 -11.03
N PRO A 161 11.43 -5.82 -11.75
CA PRO A 161 12.87 -5.95 -11.90
C PRO A 161 13.41 -4.73 -12.65
N VAL A 162 14.58 -4.22 -12.25
CA VAL A 162 15.22 -3.05 -12.89
C VAL A 162 15.60 -3.36 -14.34
N GLU A 163 15.91 -4.62 -14.62
CA GLU A 163 16.46 -5.04 -15.91
C GLU A 163 15.37 -5.35 -16.94
N SER A 164 14.30 -6.02 -16.49
CA SER A 164 13.16 -6.32 -17.34
C SER A 164 12.29 -5.07 -17.44
N ASN A 165 12.23 -4.47 -18.62
CA ASN A 165 11.24 -3.45 -18.97
C ASN A 165 9.81 -4.04 -19.03
N ASP A 166 9.50 -4.98 -18.12
CA ASP A 166 8.29 -5.79 -18.12
C ASP A 166 7.24 -5.13 -17.23
N LEU A 167 6.24 -4.53 -17.88
CA LEU A 167 5.08 -3.95 -17.23
C LEU A 167 3.98 -4.96 -16.91
N THR A 168 4.17 -6.25 -17.19
CA THR A 168 3.10 -7.26 -17.06
C THR A 168 2.49 -7.27 -15.66
N ALA A 169 3.30 -7.14 -14.61
CA ALA A 169 2.82 -7.08 -13.22
C ALA A 169 1.99 -5.81 -12.93
N VAL A 170 2.42 -4.65 -13.45
CA VAL A 170 1.70 -3.37 -13.26
C VAL A 170 0.42 -3.34 -14.08
N ARG A 171 0.46 -3.79 -15.34
CA ARG A 171 -0.72 -3.90 -16.22
C ARG A 171 -1.74 -4.88 -15.65
N GLY A 172 -1.30 -6.07 -15.23
CA GLY A 172 -2.17 -7.06 -14.59
C GLY A 172 -2.81 -6.52 -13.30
N THR A 173 -2.05 -5.81 -12.48
CA THR A 173 -2.59 -5.17 -11.27
C THR A 173 -3.57 -4.05 -11.61
N LYS A 174 -3.31 -3.22 -12.63
CA LYS A 174 -4.29 -2.22 -13.11
C LYS A 174 -5.58 -2.88 -13.59
N GLU A 175 -5.49 -3.93 -14.40
CA GLU A 175 -6.67 -4.65 -14.88
C GLU A 175 -7.50 -5.21 -13.72
N LEU A 176 -6.83 -5.76 -12.70
CA LEU A 176 -7.48 -6.18 -11.45
C LEU A 176 -8.17 -5.02 -10.73
N VAL A 177 -7.50 -3.86 -10.60
CA VAL A 177 -8.07 -2.65 -10.00
C VAL A 177 -9.31 -2.22 -10.78
N MET A 178 -9.24 -2.12 -12.10
CA MET A 178 -10.35 -1.66 -12.94
C MET A 178 -11.52 -2.64 -12.95
N ALA A 179 -11.23 -3.95 -12.97
CA ALA A 179 -12.25 -4.98 -12.82
C ALA A 179 -12.97 -4.85 -11.47
N LYS A 180 -12.22 -4.65 -10.38
CA LYS A 180 -12.78 -4.50 -9.05
C LYS A 180 -13.57 -3.21 -8.88
N LEU A 181 -13.08 -2.10 -9.42
CA LEU A 181 -13.82 -0.83 -9.47
C LEU A 181 -15.16 -0.99 -10.23
N SER A 182 -15.16 -1.74 -11.32
CA SER A 182 -16.39 -2.06 -12.07
C SER A 182 -17.34 -2.94 -11.26
N GLU A 183 -16.83 -3.94 -10.55
CA GLU A 183 -17.60 -4.79 -9.63
C GLU A 183 -18.27 -3.95 -8.53
N LEU A 184 -17.50 -3.07 -7.88
CA LEU A 184 -18.00 -2.18 -6.82
C LEU A 184 -19.08 -1.22 -7.35
N ALA A 185 -18.86 -0.65 -8.54
CA ALA A 185 -19.82 0.25 -9.18
C ALA A 185 -21.13 -0.47 -9.56
N ASN A 186 -21.05 -1.71 -10.04
CA ASN A 186 -22.21 -2.47 -10.54
C ASN A 186 -22.97 -3.21 -9.42
N GLY A 187 -22.26 -3.88 -8.51
CA GLY A 187 -22.85 -4.73 -7.47
C GLY A 187 -23.70 -3.94 -6.49
N ARG A 188 -23.30 -2.71 -6.16
CA ARG A 188 -24.01 -1.85 -5.20
C ARG A 188 -24.58 -0.58 -5.80
N GLY A 189 -24.54 -0.42 -7.12
CA GLY A 189 -24.98 0.81 -7.80
C GLY A 189 -26.41 1.23 -7.47
N HIS A 190 -27.30 0.30 -7.12
CA HIS A 190 -28.67 0.61 -6.69
C HIS A 190 -28.74 1.26 -5.29
N LEU A 191 -27.82 0.93 -4.38
CA LEU A 191 -27.74 1.55 -3.05
C LEU A 191 -27.37 3.03 -3.14
N TRP A 192 -26.48 3.36 -4.07
CA TRP A 192 -25.90 4.70 -4.22
C TRP A 192 -26.76 5.65 -5.07
N LYS A 193 -27.55 5.10 -6.00
CA LYS A 193 -28.44 5.90 -6.88
C LYS A 193 -29.56 6.62 -6.15
N ASN A 194 -29.93 6.19 -4.95
CA ASN A 194 -31.04 6.78 -4.20
C ASN A 194 -30.67 8.06 -3.43
N GLY A 195 -29.44 8.57 -3.58
CA GLY A 195 -29.10 9.94 -3.17
C GLY A 195 -29.15 10.23 -1.66
N ILE A 196 -29.36 9.22 -0.82
CA ILE A 196 -29.25 9.36 0.63
C ILE A 196 -27.76 9.21 0.96
N THR A 197 -26.99 10.28 0.80
CA THR A 197 -25.70 10.39 1.46
C THR A 197 -25.96 10.23 2.95
N PRO A 198 -25.43 9.19 3.63
CA PRO A 198 -25.62 9.08 5.05
C PRO A 198 -25.02 10.31 5.70
N THR A 199 -25.84 11.12 6.38
CA THR A 199 -25.34 12.21 7.20
C THR A 199 -24.30 11.61 8.13
N PRO A 200 -23.03 12.06 8.10
CA PRO A 200 -22.01 11.48 8.98
C PRO A 200 -22.51 11.61 10.42
N ILE A 201 -22.62 10.48 11.12
CA ILE A 201 -22.95 10.49 12.55
C ILE A 201 -21.83 11.30 13.21
N ARG A 202 -22.20 12.41 13.88
CA ARG A 202 -21.22 13.24 14.57
C ARG A 202 -20.44 12.36 15.56
N PRO A 203 -19.09 12.33 15.49
CA PRO A 203 -18.31 11.60 16.47
C PRO A 203 -18.59 12.19 17.86
N GLY A 204 -19.00 11.34 18.81
CA GLY A 204 -19.22 11.71 20.20
C GLY A 204 -20.66 11.61 20.74
N VAL A 205 -21.66 11.32 19.90
CA VAL A 205 -23.03 11.03 20.40
C VAL A 205 -23.13 9.52 20.72
N PRO A 206 -23.36 9.13 21.98
CA PRO A 206 -23.66 7.74 22.33
C PRO A 206 -24.81 7.21 21.48
N PHE A 207 -24.64 6.05 20.85
CA PHE A 207 -25.64 5.48 19.93
C PHE A 207 -27.03 5.28 20.55
N ALA A 208 -27.13 5.20 21.89
CA ALA A 208 -28.38 5.14 22.62
C ALA A 208 -29.16 6.48 22.66
N GLN A 209 -28.60 7.58 22.16
CA GLN A 209 -29.17 8.93 22.20
C GLN A 209 -29.61 9.48 20.83
N LEU A 210 -29.43 8.70 19.76
CA LEU A 210 -29.96 9.04 18.44
C LEU A 210 -31.43 8.62 18.39
N ASP A 211 -32.33 9.55 18.06
CA ASP A 211 -33.75 9.25 17.87
C ASP A 211 -34.04 8.61 16.50
N GLU A 212 -35.32 8.34 16.20
CA GLU A 212 -35.76 7.74 14.92
C GLU A 212 -35.40 8.58 13.69
N SER A 213 -35.13 9.88 13.86
CA SER A 213 -34.70 10.79 12.78
C SER A 213 -33.17 10.90 12.66
N GLY A 214 -32.43 10.32 13.61
CA GLY A 214 -30.98 10.46 13.70
C GLY A 214 -30.52 11.82 14.23
N GLU A 215 -31.45 12.60 14.78
CA GLU A 215 -31.15 13.82 15.52
C GLU A 215 -30.91 13.50 17.01
N GLU A 216 -30.17 14.38 17.68
CA GLU A 216 -29.82 14.24 19.09
C GLU A 216 -31.08 14.42 19.93
N SER A 217 -31.54 13.34 20.59
CA SER A 217 -32.68 13.44 21.50
C SER A 217 -32.31 14.37 22.66
N PRO A 218 -33.09 15.42 22.98
CA PRO A 218 -32.76 16.33 24.06
C PRO A 218 -32.67 15.54 25.37
N ALA A 219 -31.50 15.60 26.01
CA ALA A 219 -31.25 14.87 27.25
C ALA A 219 -32.32 15.22 28.31
N PRO A 220 -32.83 14.24 29.08
CA PRO A 220 -33.70 14.55 30.19
C PRO A 220 -32.92 15.36 31.23
N LEU A 221 -33.42 16.55 31.56
CA LEU A 221 -32.98 17.36 32.68
C LEU A 221 -33.19 16.56 33.99
N VAL A 222 -32.20 15.75 34.35
CA VAL A 222 -32.13 15.09 35.66
C VAL A 222 -30.99 15.72 36.44
N ALA A 223 -31.34 16.42 37.51
CA ALA A 223 -30.42 16.91 38.51
C ALA A 223 -29.70 15.71 39.17
N ALA A 224 -28.38 15.69 39.06
CA ALA A 224 -27.53 14.77 39.81
C ALA A 224 -26.52 15.61 40.61
N GLU A 225 -26.89 15.96 41.84
CA GLU A 225 -25.94 16.24 42.90
C GLU A 225 -25.40 14.90 43.44
N GLY A 226 -24.07 14.78 43.54
CA GLY A 226 -23.42 13.87 44.48
C GLY A 226 -23.13 12.44 44.00
N ALA A 227 -22.07 12.26 43.20
CA ALA A 227 -21.26 11.05 43.22
C ALA A 227 -19.86 11.33 42.66
N GLU A 228 -18.83 11.29 43.53
CA GLU A 228 -17.43 11.27 43.11
C GLU A 228 -17.08 9.89 42.49
N PRO A 229 -16.31 9.84 41.39
CA PRO A 229 -15.79 8.58 40.88
C PRO A 229 -14.45 8.22 41.54
N ALA A 230 -14.37 7.02 42.11
CA ALA A 230 -13.12 6.39 42.51
C ALA A 230 -12.30 6.02 41.26
N THR A 231 -11.28 6.81 40.97
CA THR A 231 -10.22 6.51 40.00
C THR A 231 -9.03 5.89 40.74
N GLY A 232 -8.62 4.68 40.32
CA GLY A 232 -7.30 4.13 40.70
C GLY A 232 -7.28 2.65 41.01
N ASP A 233 -7.71 1.77 40.09
CA ASP A 233 -7.33 0.36 40.18
C ASP A 233 -6.14 0.07 39.23
N PRO A 234 -4.89 0.03 39.75
CA PRO A 234 -3.70 -0.25 38.96
C PRO A 234 -3.69 -1.64 38.31
N LEU A 235 -4.49 -2.60 38.81
CA LEU A 235 -4.59 -3.94 38.22
C LEU A 235 -5.25 -3.94 36.84
N PHE A 236 -6.16 -2.99 36.57
CA PHE A 236 -6.86 -2.91 35.29
C PHE A 236 -5.94 -2.41 34.16
N THR A 237 -5.06 -1.44 34.46
CA THR A 237 -4.05 -0.94 33.53
C THR A 237 -2.97 -2.01 33.26
N GLU A 238 -2.54 -2.74 34.30
CA GLU A 238 -1.56 -3.82 34.17
C GLU A 238 -2.09 -5.00 33.36
N LEU A 239 -3.38 -5.35 33.49
CA LEU A 239 -4.02 -6.40 32.69
C LEU A 239 -4.17 -6.03 31.20
N LEU A 240 -4.42 -4.75 30.89
CA LEU A 240 -4.51 -4.28 29.51
C LEU A 240 -3.13 -4.24 28.83
N GLU A 241 -2.09 -3.79 29.52
CA GLU A 241 -0.72 -3.81 28.99
C GLU A 241 -0.18 -5.24 28.80
N THR A 242 -0.52 -6.15 29.72
CA THR A 242 -0.13 -7.56 29.63
C THR A 242 -0.80 -8.25 28.43
N ARG A 243 -2.06 -7.93 28.14
CA ARG A 243 -2.79 -8.47 26.99
C ARG A 243 -2.20 -8.03 25.65
N VAL A 244 -1.87 -6.74 25.52
CA VAL A 244 -1.25 -6.19 24.29
C VAL A 244 0.14 -6.78 24.05
N ARG A 245 0.93 -7.01 25.11
CA ARG A 245 2.24 -7.68 24.98
C ARG A 245 2.10 -9.14 24.52
N TYR A 246 1.08 -9.85 25.00
CA TYR A 246 0.85 -11.26 24.64
C TYR A 246 0.37 -11.44 23.19
N GLU A 247 -0.50 -10.55 22.70
CA GLU A 247 -0.99 -10.56 21.31
C GLU A 247 0.13 -10.24 20.30
N ASN A 248 1.08 -9.36 20.65
CA ASN A 248 2.25 -9.07 19.83
C ASN A 248 3.26 -10.23 19.78
N LEU A 249 3.49 -10.92 20.91
CA LEU A 249 4.37 -12.09 20.96
C LEU A 249 3.84 -13.23 20.06
N THR A 250 2.53 -13.45 20.07
CA THR A 250 1.88 -14.51 19.29
C THR A 250 1.93 -14.23 17.77
N ARG A 251 1.91 -12.95 17.35
CA ARG A 251 2.09 -12.57 15.93
C ARG A 251 3.52 -12.80 15.45
N LEU A 252 4.52 -12.51 16.29
CA LEU A 252 5.93 -12.72 15.98
C LEU A 252 6.27 -14.21 15.85
N GLU A 253 5.76 -15.06 16.75
CA GLU A 253 5.99 -16.52 16.68
C GLU A 253 5.41 -17.14 15.40
N ARG A 254 4.23 -16.69 14.94
CA ARG A 254 3.61 -17.18 13.69
C ARG A 254 4.41 -16.79 12.44
N ALA A 255 4.92 -15.55 12.39
CA ALA A 255 5.79 -15.10 11.30
C ALA A 255 7.10 -15.90 11.25
N HIS A 256 7.65 -16.24 12.41
CA HIS A 256 8.89 -17.00 12.52
C HIS A 256 8.75 -18.46 12.07
N TYR A 257 7.62 -19.11 12.38
CA TYR A 257 7.29 -20.46 11.90
C TYR A 257 7.06 -20.53 10.38
N ALA A 258 6.54 -19.47 9.76
CA ALA A 258 6.34 -19.40 8.32
C ALA A 258 7.67 -19.29 7.56
N ASN A 259 8.59 -18.42 8.02
CA ASN A 259 9.89 -18.22 7.37
C ASN A 259 10.83 -19.43 7.51
N ASN A 260 10.85 -20.12 8.66
CA ASN A 260 11.69 -21.31 8.85
C ASN A 260 11.26 -22.46 7.94
N ASN A 261 9.96 -22.61 7.68
CA ASN A 261 9.45 -23.58 6.72
C ASN A 261 9.79 -23.21 5.27
N GLN A 262 9.88 -21.92 4.95
CA GLN A 262 10.29 -21.45 3.62
C GLN A 262 11.78 -21.72 3.35
N MET A 263 12.65 -21.46 4.32
CA MET A 263 14.10 -21.73 4.19
C MET A 263 14.41 -23.23 4.10
N LEU A 264 13.67 -24.08 4.83
CA LEU A 264 13.81 -25.53 4.72
C LEU A 264 13.41 -26.03 3.31
N ARG A 265 12.38 -25.45 2.70
CA ARG A 265 11.96 -25.76 1.32
C ARG A 265 12.97 -25.31 0.28
N ILE A 266 13.63 -24.17 0.48
CA ILE A 266 14.70 -23.67 -0.41
C ILE A 266 15.91 -24.60 -0.37
N ALA A 267 16.34 -25.02 0.82
CA ALA A 267 17.46 -25.96 0.98
C ALA A 267 17.15 -27.34 0.35
N GLN A 268 15.92 -27.85 0.53
CA GLN A 268 15.48 -29.11 -0.07
C GLN A 268 15.35 -29.02 -1.61
N SER A 269 14.94 -27.86 -2.15
CA SER A 269 14.88 -27.61 -3.60
C SER A 269 16.29 -27.55 -4.23
N ALA A 270 17.25 -26.94 -3.53
CA ALA A 270 18.64 -26.89 -3.97
C ALA A 270 19.28 -28.29 -4.01
N GLU A 271 18.96 -29.17 -3.05
CA GLU A 271 19.42 -30.57 -3.03
C GLU A 271 18.75 -31.41 -4.13
N GLN A 272 17.47 -31.16 -4.45
CA GLN A 272 16.81 -31.78 -5.60
C GLN A 272 17.39 -31.35 -6.96
N THR A 273 17.98 -30.14 -7.04
CA THR A 273 18.61 -29.62 -8.27
C THR A 273 19.83 -30.46 -8.70
N GLU A 274 20.45 -31.21 -7.78
CA GLU A 274 21.52 -32.19 -8.04
C GLU A 274 21.04 -33.37 -8.91
N GLN A 275 19.75 -33.68 -8.89
CA GLN A 275 19.17 -34.82 -9.62
C GLN A 275 18.63 -34.46 -11.01
N THR A 276 18.43 -33.17 -11.30
CA THR A 276 17.69 -32.70 -12.48
C THR A 276 18.47 -31.71 -13.35
N ASN A 277 19.67 -32.08 -13.83
CA ASN A 277 20.43 -31.36 -14.87
C ASN A 277 20.40 -29.83 -14.70
N HIS A 278 20.83 -29.31 -13.54
CA HIS A 278 20.95 -27.86 -13.29
C HIS A 278 19.64 -27.05 -13.40
N THR A 279 18.48 -27.69 -13.28
CA THR A 279 17.18 -27.02 -13.32
C THR A 279 16.66 -26.77 -11.89
N LEU A 280 16.68 -25.52 -11.43
CA LEU A 280 16.15 -25.09 -10.13
C LEU A 280 14.67 -24.73 -10.25
N ARG A 281 13.81 -25.35 -9.46
CA ARG A 281 12.36 -25.06 -9.46
C ARG A 281 12.02 -24.05 -8.37
N ILE A 282 11.44 -22.91 -8.76
CA ILE A 282 11.02 -21.84 -7.86
C ILE A 282 9.53 -21.58 -8.11
N GLY A 283 8.68 -22.00 -7.16
CA GLY A 283 7.23 -22.00 -7.36
C GLY A 283 6.82 -22.89 -8.53
N ASP A 284 6.05 -22.34 -9.48
CA ASP A 284 5.61 -23.03 -10.69
C ASP A 284 6.62 -22.94 -11.86
N GLY A 285 7.68 -22.14 -11.71
CA GLY A 285 8.70 -21.92 -12.74
C GLY A 285 9.95 -22.78 -12.58
N THR A 286 10.66 -23.02 -13.70
CA THR A 286 11.96 -23.70 -13.74
C THR A 286 13.02 -22.76 -14.29
N VAL A 287 14.13 -22.59 -13.57
CA VAL A 287 15.30 -21.81 -13.98
C VAL A 287 16.44 -22.76 -14.30
N GLN A 288 17.00 -22.65 -15.51
CA GLN A 288 18.22 -23.35 -15.89
C GLN A 288 19.42 -22.57 -15.35
N LEU A 289 20.21 -23.19 -14.48
CA LEU A 289 21.44 -22.61 -13.95
C LEU A 289 22.62 -23.02 -14.83
N THR A 290 23.59 -22.12 -15.00
CA THR A 290 24.88 -22.53 -15.54
C THR A 290 25.59 -23.46 -14.56
N GLU A 291 26.52 -24.29 -15.04
CA GLU A 291 27.27 -25.22 -14.19
C GLU A 291 28.03 -24.50 -13.07
N GLU A 292 28.54 -23.28 -13.35
CA GLU A 292 29.20 -22.38 -12.40
C GLU A 292 28.22 -21.84 -11.34
N GLN A 293 27.06 -21.32 -11.75
CA GLN A 293 26.03 -20.85 -10.80
C GLN A 293 25.50 -21.98 -9.92
N ALA A 294 25.35 -23.18 -10.48
CA ALA A 294 24.97 -24.36 -9.72
C ALA A 294 26.09 -24.82 -8.78
N ALA A 295 27.37 -24.58 -9.11
CA ALA A 295 28.51 -24.89 -8.24
C ALA A 295 28.59 -23.92 -7.06
N ASP A 296 28.41 -22.62 -7.28
CA ASP A 296 28.41 -21.60 -6.23
C ASP A 296 27.24 -21.83 -5.25
N LEU A 297 26.04 -22.09 -5.75
CA LEU A 297 24.89 -22.43 -4.90
C LEU A 297 25.10 -23.71 -4.08
N ARG A 298 25.82 -24.69 -4.64
CA ARG A 298 26.19 -25.92 -3.93
C ARG A 298 27.19 -25.63 -2.82
N GLU A 299 28.20 -24.81 -3.08
CA GLU A 299 29.20 -24.42 -2.09
C GLU A 299 28.56 -23.65 -0.93
N ASP A 300 27.70 -22.68 -1.23
CA ASP A 300 26.96 -21.88 -0.24
C ASP A 300 26.00 -22.76 0.59
N SER A 301 25.25 -23.66 -0.04
CA SER A 301 24.36 -24.60 0.66
C SER A 301 25.14 -25.57 1.55
N GLN A 302 26.25 -26.13 1.06
CA GLN A 302 27.11 -27.02 1.85
C GLN A 302 27.83 -26.28 2.98
N GLN A 303 28.20 -25.00 2.78
CA GLN A 303 28.78 -24.16 3.84
C GLN A 303 27.74 -23.85 4.92
N LEU A 304 26.51 -23.52 4.53
CA LEU A 304 25.41 -23.31 5.47
C LEU A 304 25.06 -24.59 6.24
N ASN A 305 24.99 -25.73 5.55
CA ASN A 305 24.67 -27.01 6.18
C ASN A 305 25.83 -27.47 7.11
N ARG A 306 27.08 -27.22 6.73
CA ARG A 306 28.25 -27.41 7.62
C ARG A 306 28.17 -26.51 8.85
N GLN A 307 27.79 -25.25 8.72
CA GLN A 307 27.61 -24.34 9.86
C GLN A 307 26.47 -24.80 10.78
N ILE A 308 25.35 -25.30 10.23
CA ILE A 308 24.24 -25.87 10.99
C ILE A 308 24.65 -27.15 11.71
N ILE A 309 25.41 -28.04 11.06
CA ILE A 309 25.87 -29.30 11.65
C ILE A 309 26.92 -29.02 12.74
N THR A 310 27.87 -28.11 12.51
CA THR A 310 28.85 -27.68 13.51
C THR A 310 28.17 -27.04 14.71
N ALA A 311 27.22 -26.13 14.50
CA ALA A 311 26.43 -25.52 15.57
C ALA A 311 25.60 -26.56 16.36
N ARG A 312 25.09 -27.60 15.69
CA ARG A 312 24.38 -28.72 16.33
C ARG A 312 25.29 -29.68 17.10
N GLN A 313 26.54 -29.85 16.66
CA GLN A 313 27.51 -30.76 17.29
C GLN A 313 28.22 -30.10 18.47
N GLU A 314 28.52 -28.81 18.39
CA GLU A 314 29.20 -28.05 19.46
C GLU A 314 28.30 -27.78 20.69
N HIS A 315 26.97 -27.92 20.55
CA HIS A 315 26.02 -27.58 21.61
C HIS A 315 25.13 -28.75 22.10
N ARG A 316 25.63 -29.99 21.97
CA ARG A 316 24.85 -31.20 22.28
C ARG A 316 24.68 -31.54 23.78
N PRO A 317 25.55 -31.16 24.73
CA PRO A 317 25.19 -31.22 26.15
C PRO A 317 24.85 -29.83 26.66
N LEU A 318 23.79 -29.70 27.46
CA LEU A 318 23.26 -28.48 28.10
C LEU A 318 22.08 -27.80 27.37
N PHE A 319 20.98 -28.54 27.20
CA PHE A 319 19.64 -27.98 27.40
C PHE A 319 19.54 -27.62 28.90
N PRO A 320 19.86 -26.38 29.31
CA PRO A 320 18.85 -25.31 29.31
C PRO A 320 19.45 -23.88 29.23
N ARG A 321 19.65 -23.31 28.03
CA ARG A 321 19.84 -21.84 27.84
C ARG A 321 19.36 -21.38 26.46
N TYR A 322 18.08 -21.61 26.18
CA TYR A 322 17.38 -21.00 25.03
C TYR A 322 17.30 -19.46 25.12
N ALA A 323 17.63 -18.84 26.27
CA ALA A 323 17.54 -17.40 26.49
C ALA A 323 18.73 -16.57 25.93
N GLU A 324 19.92 -17.18 25.74
CA GLU A 324 21.09 -16.44 25.23
C GLU A 324 21.19 -16.49 23.69
N LEU A 325 20.60 -17.50 23.03
CA LEU A 325 20.48 -17.54 21.56
C LEU A 325 19.40 -16.55 21.05
N VAL A 326 18.30 -16.38 21.79
CA VAL A 326 17.32 -15.29 21.59
C VAL A 326 17.99 -13.91 21.72
N ALA A 327 19.07 -13.79 22.53
CA ALA A 327 19.80 -12.53 22.67
C ALA A 327 20.84 -12.27 21.56
N VAL A 328 21.22 -13.27 20.75
CA VAL A 328 22.11 -13.09 19.58
C VAL A 328 21.29 -12.96 18.30
N GLU A 329 20.19 -13.69 18.17
CA GLU A 329 19.21 -13.55 17.10
C GLU A 329 18.45 -12.22 17.22
N GLY A 330 18.15 -11.78 18.45
CA GLY A 330 17.71 -10.41 18.73
C GLY A 330 18.75 -9.35 18.39
N ARG A 331 20.07 -9.66 18.47
CA ARG A 331 21.15 -8.73 18.08
C ARG A 331 21.41 -8.67 16.58
N LEU A 332 21.19 -9.77 15.85
CA LEU A 332 21.25 -9.80 14.38
C LEU A 332 20.00 -9.18 13.76
N MET A 333 18.82 -9.43 14.34
CA MET A 333 17.61 -8.68 13.98
C MET A 333 17.74 -7.21 14.36
N ASP A 334 18.32 -6.87 15.51
CA ASP A 334 18.71 -5.48 15.82
C ASP A 334 19.72 -4.95 14.80
N LEU A 335 20.61 -5.73 14.17
CA LEU A 335 21.55 -5.21 13.16
C LEU A 335 20.89 -4.93 11.81
N THR A 336 20.00 -5.82 11.36
CA THR A 336 19.15 -5.60 10.16
C THR A 336 18.02 -4.60 10.40
N ALA A 337 17.62 -4.37 11.66
CA ALA A 337 16.72 -3.29 12.07
C ALA A 337 17.46 -1.98 12.44
N GLN A 338 18.77 -2.04 12.75
CA GLN A 338 19.67 -0.88 12.99
C GLN A 338 20.26 -0.31 11.70
N LEU A 339 20.24 -1.05 10.59
CA LEU A 339 20.05 -0.40 9.30
C LEU A 339 18.61 0.11 9.27
N ASP A 340 18.37 1.17 10.05
CA ASP A 340 17.08 1.84 10.12
C ASP A 340 16.61 2.09 8.67
N GLY A 341 15.29 2.06 8.43
CA GLY A 341 14.72 2.43 7.14
C GLY A 341 15.27 3.79 6.66
N GLN A 342 15.69 4.65 7.59
CA GLN A 342 16.47 5.86 7.31
C GLN A 342 17.81 5.62 6.60
N THR A 343 18.61 4.64 7.03
CA THR A 343 19.93 4.34 6.45
C THR A 343 19.80 3.74 5.06
N VAL A 344 18.91 2.76 4.88
CA VAL A 344 18.63 2.18 3.55
C VAL A 344 18.03 3.24 2.63
N GLY A 345 17.09 4.05 3.12
CA GLY A 345 16.53 5.19 2.41
C GLY A 345 17.58 6.21 1.99
N THR A 346 18.57 6.49 2.84
CA THR A 346 19.69 7.41 2.53
C THR A 346 20.59 6.84 1.43
N MET A 347 20.93 5.55 1.48
CA MET A 347 21.75 4.92 0.43
C MET A 347 21.03 4.89 -0.91
N VAL A 348 19.73 4.54 -0.91
CA VAL A 348 18.89 4.55 -2.12
C VAL A 348 18.78 5.98 -2.66
N GLY A 349 18.53 6.96 -1.80
CA GLY A 349 18.49 8.38 -2.17
C GLY A 349 19.78 8.85 -2.85
N ALA A 350 20.95 8.53 -2.28
CA ALA A 350 22.25 8.89 -2.84
C ALA A 350 22.55 8.17 -4.18
N LEU A 351 22.01 6.97 -4.41
CA LEU A 351 22.10 6.29 -5.70
C LEU A 351 21.21 6.96 -6.75
N VAL A 352 19.98 7.32 -6.38
CA VAL A 352 19.03 8.01 -7.25
C VAL A 352 19.59 9.38 -7.65
N GLU A 353 20.04 10.18 -6.68
CA GLU A 353 20.64 11.50 -6.93
C GLU A 353 21.85 11.42 -7.88
N ARG A 354 22.74 10.45 -7.68
CA ARG A 354 23.88 10.21 -8.59
C ARG A 354 23.44 9.80 -9.99
N SER A 355 22.31 9.08 -10.10
CA SER A 355 21.75 8.67 -11.39
C SER A 355 21.12 9.84 -12.11
N GLU A 356 20.32 10.66 -11.41
CA GLU A 356 19.74 11.91 -11.93
C GLU A 356 20.80 12.85 -12.48
N ARG A 357 21.86 13.08 -11.69
CA ARG A 357 23.01 13.90 -12.11
C ARG A 357 23.67 13.35 -13.38
N ARG A 358 23.72 12.02 -13.53
CA ARG A 358 24.27 11.37 -14.73
C ARG A 358 23.38 11.52 -15.95
N VAL A 359 22.06 11.49 -15.78
CA VAL A 359 21.11 11.77 -16.86
C VAL A 359 21.29 13.20 -17.35
N ILE A 360 21.36 14.17 -16.43
CA ILE A 360 21.63 15.58 -16.75
C ILE A 360 22.97 15.73 -17.48
N GLN A 361 24.03 15.11 -16.96
CA GLN A 361 25.36 15.12 -17.59
C GLN A 361 25.34 14.60 -19.02
N ALA A 362 24.67 13.47 -19.25
CA ALA A 362 24.61 12.84 -20.56
C ALA A 362 23.92 13.74 -21.58
N VAL A 363 22.79 14.33 -21.23
CA VAL A 363 22.02 15.24 -22.11
C VAL A 363 22.79 16.53 -22.41
N LEU A 364 23.55 17.06 -21.45
CA LEU A 364 24.39 18.25 -21.67
C LEU A 364 25.57 17.99 -22.62
N THR A 365 26.03 16.74 -22.74
CA THR A 365 27.28 16.40 -23.45
C THR A 365 27.07 15.66 -24.76
N ASP A 366 25.92 15.00 -24.95
CA ASP A 366 25.62 14.18 -26.10
C ASP A 366 24.48 14.79 -26.94
N THR A 367 24.82 15.31 -28.13
CA THR A 367 23.85 15.92 -29.05
C THR A 367 22.83 14.92 -29.61
N ASP A 368 23.16 13.63 -29.68
CA ASP A 368 22.22 12.62 -30.15
C ASP A 368 21.15 12.38 -29.08
N LEU A 369 21.51 12.46 -27.79
CA LEU A 369 20.55 12.43 -26.69
C LEU A 369 19.67 13.69 -26.65
N GLN A 370 20.22 14.86 -26.98
CA GLN A 370 19.44 16.10 -27.10
C GLN A 370 18.37 16.02 -28.19
N ALA A 371 18.63 15.25 -29.25
CA ALA A 371 17.68 15.02 -30.35
C ALA A 371 16.76 13.81 -30.11
N SER A 372 16.95 13.07 -29.01
CA SER A 372 16.16 11.89 -28.68
C SER A 372 14.86 12.23 -27.97
N ASP A 373 13.92 11.27 -27.94
CA ASP A 373 12.66 11.41 -27.19
C ASP A 373 12.86 11.41 -25.66
N LEU A 374 14.09 11.23 -25.16
CA LEU A 374 14.37 11.25 -23.72
C LEU A 374 13.88 12.55 -23.04
N LEU A 375 14.03 13.69 -23.73
CA LEU A 375 13.58 15.00 -23.23
C LEU A 375 12.06 15.08 -23.06
N HIS A 376 11.29 14.35 -23.87
CA HIS A 376 9.83 14.29 -23.78
C HIS A 376 9.37 13.19 -22.84
N ASN A 377 10.14 12.10 -22.74
CA ASN A 377 9.80 10.94 -21.94
C ASN A 377 10.16 11.10 -20.46
N LEU A 378 11.03 12.03 -20.06
CA LEU A 378 11.23 12.38 -18.65
C LEU A 378 10.63 13.76 -18.36
N GLN A 379 9.92 13.85 -17.25
CA GLN A 379 9.29 15.07 -16.73
C GLN A 379 10.07 15.56 -15.51
N PRO A 380 10.03 16.87 -15.20
CA PRO A 380 10.66 17.42 -14.00
C PRO A 380 10.31 16.67 -12.69
N GLU A 381 9.07 16.18 -12.58
CA GLU A 381 8.54 15.46 -11.42
C GLU A 381 9.16 14.05 -11.23
N ASP A 382 9.78 13.50 -12.29
CA ASP A 382 10.44 12.19 -12.20
C ASP A 382 11.74 12.22 -11.39
N PHE A 383 12.27 13.41 -11.13
CA PHE A 383 13.46 13.61 -10.33
C PHE A 383 13.09 13.72 -8.85
N ALA A 384 13.71 12.89 -8.00
CA ALA A 384 13.61 12.95 -6.55
C ALA A 384 14.21 14.25 -6.01
N SER A 385 15.32 14.71 -6.57
CA SER A 385 15.89 16.01 -6.23
C SER A 385 15.14 17.13 -6.95
N ARG A 386 14.56 18.04 -6.18
CA ARG A 386 13.89 19.23 -6.72
C ARG A 386 14.84 20.08 -7.57
N ALA A 387 16.11 20.18 -7.16
CA ALA A 387 17.13 20.88 -7.92
C ALA A 387 17.38 20.25 -9.30
N HIS A 388 17.39 18.92 -9.37
CA HIS A 388 17.53 18.21 -10.64
C HIS A 388 16.28 18.35 -11.52
N GLY A 389 15.07 18.23 -10.95
CA GLY A 389 13.82 18.43 -11.69
C GLY A 389 13.71 19.83 -12.28
N ASN A 390 14.01 20.88 -11.51
CA ASN A 390 14.03 22.26 -12.01
C ASN A 390 15.12 22.49 -13.08
N THR A 391 16.28 21.85 -12.92
CA THR A 391 17.34 21.87 -13.95
C THR A 391 16.88 21.15 -15.22
N TRP A 392 16.15 20.04 -15.09
CA TRP A 392 15.57 19.32 -16.21
C TRP A 392 14.54 20.17 -16.96
N LEU A 393 13.71 20.93 -16.24
CA LEU A 393 12.81 21.90 -16.86
C LEU A 393 13.58 22.97 -17.67
N ALA A 394 14.69 23.49 -17.14
CA ALA A 394 15.55 24.43 -17.88
C ALA A 394 16.18 23.80 -19.13
N ILE A 395 16.57 22.53 -19.06
CA ILE A 395 17.05 21.74 -20.21
C ILE A 395 15.95 21.65 -21.28
N GLN A 396 14.71 21.32 -20.90
CA GLN A 396 13.59 21.25 -21.84
C GLN A 396 13.33 22.62 -22.49
N MET A 397 13.34 23.71 -21.73
CA MET A 397 13.21 25.08 -22.27
C MET A 397 14.34 25.45 -23.24
N ALA A 398 15.58 25.05 -22.95
CA ALA A 398 16.70 25.26 -23.86
C ALA A 398 16.53 24.45 -25.17
N ALA A 399 16.03 23.23 -25.07
CA ALA A 399 15.78 22.34 -26.21
C ALA A 399 14.66 22.86 -27.13
N GLU A 400 13.64 23.52 -26.59
CA GLU A 400 12.55 24.15 -27.37
C GLU A 400 13.05 25.19 -28.38
N THR A 401 14.27 25.71 -28.21
CA THR A 401 14.91 26.61 -29.20
C THR A 401 15.27 25.90 -30.52
N GLY A 402 15.22 24.57 -30.55
CA GLY A 402 15.56 23.74 -31.71
C GLY A 402 17.05 23.71 -32.06
N ARG A 403 17.91 24.24 -31.17
CA ARG A 403 19.37 24.24 -31.33
C ARG A 403 20.00 23.32 -30.29
N PRO A 404 21.16 22.69 -30.60
CA PRO A 404 21.96 22.04 -29.58
C PRO A 404 22.27 23.03 -28.45
N PHE A 405 22.11 22.58 -27.21
CA PHE A 405 22.34 23.40 -26.03
C PHE A 405 23.55 22.90 -25.24
N ASP A 406 24.12 23.80 -24.45
CA ASP A 406 25.24 23.52 -23.55
C ASP A 406 24.88 23.94 -22.12
N ALA A 407 25.80 23.68 -21.18
CA ALA A 407 25.62 24.03 -19.78
C ALA A 407 25.38 25.53 -19.53
N ILE A 408 25.91 26.42 -20.39
CA ILE A 408 25.77 27.87 -20.23
C ILE A 408 24.36 28.30 -20.63
N MET A 409 23.84 27.75 -21.74
CA MET A 409 22.46 27.98 -22.15
C MET A 409 21.47 27.50 -21.09
N VAL A 410 21.69 26.29 -20.53
CA VAL A 410 20.84 25.77 -19.46
C VAL A 410 20.91 26.63 -18.20
N ALA A 411 22.10 27.08 -17.78
CA ALA A 411 22.24 27.98 -16.64
C ALA A 411 21.49 29.31 -16.83
N LYS A 412 21.48 29.85 -18.06
CA LYS A 412 20.71 31.05 -18.39
C LYS A 412 19.19 30.80 -18.31
N GLU A 413 18.72 29.64 -18.74
CA GLU A 413 17.31 29.28 -18.60
C GLU A 413 16.92 29.04 -17.12
N CYS A 414 17.84 28.51 -16.30
CA CYS A 414 17.67 28.46 -14.85
C CYS A 414 17.46 29.87 -14.24
N GLU A 415 18.30 30.84 -14.59
CA GLU A 415 18.15 32.24 -14.12
C GLU A 415 16.81 32.84 -14.54
N ARG A 416 16.37 32.54 -15.78
CA ARG A 416 15.07 32.99 -16.29
C ARG A 416 13.90 32.37 -15.50
N LEU A 417 13.97 31.09 -15.14
CA LEU A 417 12.95 30.43 -14.33
C LEU A 417 12.83 31.08 -12.94
N VAL A 418 13.96 31.42 -12.30
CA VAL A 418 13.96 32.17 -11.04
C VAL A 418 13.28 33.53 -11.19
N GLN A 419 13.61 34.28 -12.26
CA GLN A 419 13.00 35.57 -12.52
C GLN A 419 11.48 35.49 -12.78
N ILE A 420 11.02 34.45 -13.48
CA ILE A 420 9.58 34.20 -13.69
C ILE A 420 8.89 33.92 -12.36
N ALA A 421 9.53 33.15 -11.48
CA ALA A 421 8.99 32.80 -10.18
C ALA A 421 8.90 34.01 -9.23
N GLU A 422 9.85 34.95 -9.30
CA GLU A 422 9.83 36.18 -8.50
C GLU A 422 8.74 37.17 -8.96
N THR A 423 8.37 37.15 -10.25
CA THR A 423 7.47 38.15 -10.85
C THR A 423 5.99 37.78 -10.82
N LYS A 424 5.64 36.50 -10.72
CA LYS A 424 4.24 36.05 -10.70
C LYS A 424 3.75 35.77 -9.27
N GLU A 425 3.00 36.71 -8.69
CA GLU A 425 2.23 36.46 -7.47
C GLU A 425 1.30 35.24 -7.66
N GLY A 426 1.40 34.26 -6.76
CA GLY A 426 0.60 33.03 -6.79
C GLY A 426 1.16 31.91 -7.68
N TYR A 427 2.23 32.13 -8.43
CA TYR A 427 2.96 31.02 -9.04
C TYR A 427 3.71 30.30 -7.92
N ARG A 428 3.45 29.00 -7.72
CA ARG A 428 4.31 28.18 -6.87
C ARG A 428 5.67 28.18 -7.53
N SER A 429 6.58 29.02 -7.05
CA SER A 429 7.96 29.06 -7.49
C SER A 429 8.46 27.62 -7.56
N PRO A 430 8.85 27.08 -8.73
CA PRO A 430 9.75 25.94 -8.74
C PRO A 430 10.90 26.39 -7.85
N GLY A 431 11.03 25.77 -6.67
CA GLY A 431 11.86 26.32 -5.60
C GLY A 431 13.20 26.77 -6.15
N THR A 432 13.80 27.82 -5.60
CA THR A 432 15.07 28.40 -6.11
C THR A 432 16.26 27.43 -6.10
N GLU A 433 16.03 26.19 -5.66
CA GLU A 433 16.91 25.04 -5.76
C GLU A 433 17.00 24.60 -7.23
N MET A 434 18.15 24.88 -7.84
CA MET A 434 18.60 24.38 -9.14
C MET A 434 20.08 24.01 -9.00
N LEU A 435 20.62 23.24 -9.95
CA LEU A 435 22.07 23.05 -9.98
C LEU A 435 22.76 24.39 -10.22
N ALA A 436 23.82 24.66 -9.43
CA ALA A 436 24.58 25.89 -9.57
C ALA A 436 25.24 25.97 -10.96
N THR A 437 25.39 27.18 -11.51
CA THR A 437 26.04 27.40 -12.82
C THR A 437 27.40 26.71 -12.92
N LYS A 438 28.20 26.76 -11.85
CA LYS A 438 29.48 26.05 -11.80
C LYS A 438 29.32 24.54 -11.95
N GLU A 439 28.34 23.96 -11.27
CA GLU A 439 28.09 22.52 -11.32
C GLU A 439 27.58 22.07 -12.70
N LEU A 440 26.73 22.87 -13.35
CA LEU A 440 26.32 22.62 -14.74
C LEU A 440 27.52 22.64 -15.69
N ILE A 441 28.42 23.62 -15.54
CA ILE A 441 29.65 23.71 -16.34
C ILE A 441 30.52 22.48 -16.09
N ASP A 442 30.72 22.08 -14.84
CA ASP A 442 31.51 20.90 -14.48
C ASP A 442 30.89 19.62 -15.10
N LEU A 443 29.56 19.48 -15.07
CA LEU A 443 28.84 18.39 -15.72
C LEU A 443 29.00 18.41 -17.26
N GLY A 444 28.94 19.58 -17.88
CA GLY A 444 29.07 19.74 -19.33
C GLY A 444 30.50 19.52 -19.87
N GLN A 445 31.53 19.57 -19.02
CA GLN A 445 32.92 19.36 -19.42
C GLN A 445 33.33 17.88 -19.43
N GLU A 446 32.66 17.04 -18.65
CA GLU A 446 32.95 15.63 -18.55
C GLU A 446 31.98 14.82 -19.44
N PRO A 447 32.42 14.31 -20.61
CA PRO A 447 31.54 13.52 -21.46
C PRO A 447 31.07 12.26 -20.72
N ALA A 448 29.81 11.89 -20.89
CA ALA A 448 29.29 10.62 -20.38
C ALA A 448 29.95 9.45 -21.12
N ARG A 449 31.11 9.00 -20.64
CA ARG A 449 32.00 8.05 -21.35
C ARG A 449 31.42 6.64 -21.57
N ASN A 450 30.26 6.33 -21.02
CA ASN A 450 29.68 4.99 -21.12
C ASN A 450 28.14 5.07 -21.30
N PRO A 451 27.61 4.79 -22.50
CA PRO A 451 26.17 4.82 -22.78
C PRO A 451 25.37 3.79 -21.96
N GLU A 452 25.94 2.63 -21.63
CA GLU A 452 25.28 1.64 -20.77
C GLU A 452 25.01 2.18 -19.36
N ARG A 453 25.94 2.99 -18.84
CA ARG A 453 25.76 3.67 -17.55
C ARG A 453 24.66 4.74 -17.60
N VAL A 454 24.47 5.39 -18.75
CA VAL A 454 23.38 6.36 -18.95
C VAL A 454 22.04 5.63 -18.98
N VAL A 455 21.94 4.52 -19.72
CA VAL A 455 20.72 3.69 -19.73
C VAL A 455 20.40 3.18 -18.33
N ALA A 456 21.38 2.69 -17.57
CA ALA A 456 21.20 2.26 -16.19
C ALA A 456 20.76 3.42 -15.27
N ALA A 457 21.30 4.63 -15.48
CA ALA A 457 20.90 5.81 -14.73
C ALA A 457 19.44 6.20 -15.02
N VAL A 458 19.03 6.22 -16.30
CA VAL A 458 17.64 6.51 -16.69
C VAL A 458 16.68 5.47 -16.10
N LYS A 459 17.03 4.18 -16.16
CA LYS A 459 16.24 3.11 -15.51
C LYS A 459 16.12 3.32 -14.00
N THR A 460 17.19 3.77 -13.34
CA THR A 460 17.19 4.05 -11.90
C THR A 460 16.28 5.23 -11.56
N VAL A 461 16.33 6.32 -12.35
CA VAL A 461 15.46 7.49 -12.19
C VAL A 461 14.00 7.11 -12.43
N ALA A 462 13.72 6.41 -13.54
CA ALA A 462 12.39 5.92 -13.88
C ALA A 462 11.79 5.05 -12.77
N LYS A 463 12.55 4.07 -12.26
CA LYS A 463 12.07 3.21 -11.16
C LYS A 463 11.83 3.99 -9.88
N ALA A 464 12.72 4.92 -9.53
CA ALA A 464 12.55 5.76 -8.36
C ALA A 464 11.31 6.67 -8.49
N SER A 465 11.07 7.24 -9.68
CA SER A 465 9.87 8.02 -9.98
C SER A 465 8.61 7.17 -9.81
N LEU A 466 8.57 5.98 -10.42
CA LEU A 466 7.43 5.07 -10.32
C LEU A 466 7.14 4.62 -8.88
N GLY A 467 8.18 4.33 -8.10
CA GLY A 467 8.02 4.03 -6.68
C GLY A 467 7.36 5.17 -5.91
N ARG A 468 7.79 6.42 -6.14
CA ARG A 468 7.18 7.60 -5.50
C ARG A 468 5.74 7.80 -5.95
N LEU A 469 5.47 7.72 -7.25
CA LEU A 469 4.13 7.90 -7.80
C LEU A 469 3.17 6.82 -7.31
N ALA A 470 3.64 5.58 -7.14
CA ALA A 470 2.82 4.50 -6.59
C ALA A 470 2.49 4.72 -5.11
N VAL A 471 3.45 5.20 -4.31
CA VAL A 471 3.22 5.60 -2.92
C VAL A 471 2.22 6.76 -2.84
N GLU A 472 2.41 7.81 -3.65
CA GLU A 472 1.50 8.95 -3.72
C GLU A 472 0.08 8.52 -4.14
N THR A 473 -0.02 7.64 -5.14
CA THR A 473 -1.28 7.05 -5.58
C THR A 473 -1.96 6.28 -4.45
N ARG A 474 -1.22 5.45 -3.71
CA ARG A 474 -1.77 4.74 -2.55
C ARG A 474 -2.25 5.71 -1.48
N GLU A 475 -1.45 6.72 -1.13
CA GLU A 475 -1.83 7.72 -0.12
C GLU A 475 -3.06 8.51 -0.55
N ALA A 476 -3.17 8.85 -1.84
CA ALA A 476 -4.36 9.46 -2.40
C ALA A 476 -5.58 8.54 -2.27
N ILE A 477 -5.47 7.27 -2.68
CA ILE A 477 -6.55 6.27 -2.57
C ILE A 477 -6.97 6.10 -1.11
N SER A 478 -6.01 5.95 -0.19
CA SER A 478 -6.27 5.78 1.24
C SER A 478 -6.96 7.00 1.85
N LYS A 479 -6.51 8.21 1.48
CA LYS A 479 -7.15 9.46 1.89
C LYS A 479 -8.57 9.59 1.34
N MET A 480 -8.80 9.23 0.08
CA MET A 480 -10.13 9.27 -0.52
C MET A 480 -11.04 8.20 0.10
N ALA A 481 -10.53 7.01 0.40
CA ALA A 481 -11.25 5.95 1.09
C ALA A 481 -11.64 6.33 2.53
N ALA A 482 -10.85 7.19 3.17
CA ALA A 482 -11.18 7.77 4.47
C ALA A 482 -12.19 8.94 4.40
N ASP A 483 -12.32 9.60 3.23
CA ASP A 483 -13.26 10.70 3.02
C ASP A 483 -14.69 10.19 2.74
N ARG A 484 -15.44 9.95 3.81
CA ARG A 484 -16.85 9.55 3.74
C ARG A 484 -17.75 10.59 3.06
N ALA A 485 -17.32 11.85 2.95
CA ALA A 485 -18.12 12.91 2.34
C ALA A 485 -18.02 12.92 0.80
N ALA A 486 -16.94 12.37 0.23
CA ALA A 486 -16.73 12.33 -1.22
C ALA A 486 -17.77 11.48 -1.96
N GLY A 487 -18.38 10.50 -1.28
CA GLY A 487 -19.29 9.52 -1.87
C GLY A 487 -18.55 8.49 -2.72
N ILE A 488 -19.05 7.26 -2.75
CA ILE A 488 -18.37 6.13 -3.39
C ILE A 488 -18.16 6.29 -4.91
N THR A 489 -19.09 6.95 -5.61
CA THR A 489 -18.97 7.15 -7.07
C THR A 489 -17.78 8.02 -7.42
N LYS A 490 -17.57 9.09 -6.65
CA LYS A 490 -16.40 9.97 -6.82
C LYS A 490 -15.12 9.21 -6.45
N LEU A 491 -15.14 8.49 -5.33
CA LEU A 491 -14.03 7.65 -4.90
C LEU A 491 -13.59 6.63 -5.96
N ILE A 492 -14.54 5.93 -6.59
CA ILE A 492 -14.28 4.99 -7.70
C ILE A 492 -13.68 5.73 -8.90
N GLY A 493 -14.24 6.88 -9.28
CA GLY A 493 -13.75 7.68 -10.39
C GLY A 493 -12.33 8.18 -10.18
N ASP A 494 -12.06 8.78 -9.02
CA ASP A 494 -10.75 9.34 -8.67
C ASP A 494 -9.69 8.22 -8.53
N THR A 495 -10.05 7.07 -7.94
CA THR A 495 -9.16 5.89 -7.85
C THR A 495 -8.82 5.35 -9.23
N GLY A 496 -9.81 5.24 -10.12
CA GLY A 496 -9.60 4.82 -11.51
C GLY A 496 -8.66 5.78 -12.24
N MET A 497 -8.86 7.08 -12.09
CA MET A 497 -8.01 8.10 -12.69
C MET A 497 -6.56 8.01 -12.18
N ALA A 498 -6.35 7.87 -10.87
CA ALA A 498 -5.01 7.72 -10.29
C ALA A 498 -4.29 6.44 -10.78
N ALA A 499 -5.01 5.32 -10.89
CA ALA A 499 -4.46 4.08 -11.43
C ALA A 499 -4.13 4.19 -12.94
N HIS A 500 -4.91 4.97 -13.69
CA HIS A 500 -4.61 5.29 -15.09
C HIS A 500 -3.35 6.15 -15.21
N GLU A 501 -3.27 7.25 -14.45
CA GLU A 501 -2.10 8.15 -14.45
C GLU A 501 -0.80 7.42 -14.06
N LEU A 502 -0.86 6.49 -13.09
CA LEU A 502 0.30 5.66 -12.74
C LEU A 502 0.76 4.78 -13.92
N LEU A 503 -0.15 4.15 -14.65
CA LEU A 503 0.24 3.32 -15.81
C LEU A 503 0.78 4.19 -16.94
N ASP A 504 0.12 5.29 -17.26
CA ASP A 504 0.55 6.16 -18.35
C ASP A 504 1.96 6.70 -18.07
N ASN A 505 2.27 7.02 -16.80
CA ASN A 505 3.63 7.36 -16.38
C ASN A 505 4.59 6.17 -16.43
N ALA A 506 4.16 4.95 -16.10
CA ALA A 506 4.98 3.74 -16.20
C ALA A 506 5.37 3.41 -17.64
N GLU A 507 4.43 3.52 -18.58
CA GLU A 507 4.66 3.34 -20.00
C GLU A 507 5.64 4.39 -20.53
N ARG A 508 5.37 5.67 -20.26
CA ARG A 508 6.27 6.79 -20.61
C ARG A 508 7.69 6.58 -20.10
N LEU A 509 7.85 6.20 -18.84
CA LEU A 509 9.16 6.05 -18.20
C LEU A 509 9.94 4.83 -18.70
N ILE A 510 9.27 3.78 -19.12
CA ILE A 510 9.92 2.62 -19.73
C ILE A 510 10.33 2.90 -21.16
N ASP A 511 9.49 3.59 -21.93
CA ASP A 511 9.81 4.01 -23.29
C ASP A 511 11.05 4.92 -23.29
N ALA A 512 11.23 5.76 -22.26
CA ALA A 512 12.45 6.53 -22.02
C ALA A 512 13.71 5.65 -22.01
N GLY A 513 13.66 4.49 -21.35
CA GLY A 513 14.78 3.55 -21.28
C GLY A 513 14.99 2.74 -22.57
N GLN A 514 13.92 2.36 -23.26
CA GLN A 514 13.97 1.55 -24.49
C GLN A 514 14.48 2.35 -25.69
N ASN A 515 14.04 3.60 -25.84
CA ASN A 515 14.47 4.46 -26.94
C ASN A 515 15.99 4.68 -26.93
N LEU A 516 16.61 4.75 -25.75
CA LEU A 516 18.07 4.87 -25.62
C LEU A 516 18.84 3.64 -26.09
N GLN A 517 18.29 2.44 -25.92
CA GLN A 517 18.91 1.21 -26.42
C GLN A 517 18.80 1.13 -27.95
N SER A 518 17.72 1.65 -28.51
CA SER A 518 17.40 1.56 -29.94
C SER A 518 18.16 2.58 -30.80
N SER A 519 18.47 3.76 -30.25
CA SER A 519 19.09 4.87 -30.99
C SER A 519 20.55 4.62 -31.43
N GLY A 520 21.14 3.46 -31.16
CA GLY A 520 22.46 3.09 -31.69
C GLY A 520 23.62 3.97 -31.21
N VAL A 521 23.41 4.76 -30.15
CA VAL A 521 24.42 5.64 -29.53
C VAL A 521 25.66 4.84 -29.09
N THR A 522 25.50 3.54 -28.83
CA THR A 522 26.59 2.62 -28.50
C THR A 522 27.54 2.31 -29.67
N GLY A 523 27.13 2.50 -30.93
CA GLY A 523 27.90 2.03 -32.09
C GLY A 523 28.70 3.09 -32.86
N ARG A 524 28.43 4.38 -32.65
CA ARG A 524 28.94 5.43 -33.56
C ARG A 524 30.20 6.15 -33.09
N LEU A 525 30.61 5.95 -31.84
CA LEU A 525 31.79 6.61 -31.26
C LEU A 525 33.13 5.98 -31.68
N ASP A 526 33.16 4.68 -32.01
CA ASP A 526 34.40 4.00 -32.43
C ASP A 526 34.74 4.16 -33.93
N ASP A 527 33.76 4.52 -34.78
CA ASP A 527 33.96 4.67 -36.23
C ASP A 527 34.28 6.10 -36.69
N ARG A 528 34.47 7.06 -35.76
CA ARG A 528 35.11 8.32 -36.13
C ARG A 528 36.57 8.04 -36.45
N ALA A 529 36.85 7.92 -37.75
CA ALA A 529 38.19 7.85 -38.31
C ALA A 529 39.12 8.79 -37.52
N PRO A 530 40.28 8.30 -37.03
CA PRO A 530 41.19 9.11 -36.23
C PRO A 530 41.40 10.42 -36.95
N VAL A 531 41.07 11.54 -36.29
CA VAL A 531 41.23 12.88 -36.85
C VAL A 531 42.64 12.95 -37.38
N THR A 532 42.79 12.87 -38.71
CA THR A 532 44.10 13.05 -39.36
C THR A 532 44.60 14.39 -38.86
N PRO A 533 45.75 14.44 -38.16
CA PRO A 533 46.23 15.67 -37.58
C PRO A 533 46.30 16.70 -38.69
N VAL A 534 45.56 17.80 -38.52
CA VAL A 534 45.58 18.93 -39.45
C VAL A 534 47.06 19.32 -39.58
N PRO A 535 47.65 19.28 -40.79
CA PRO A 535 49.05 19.59 -40.96
C PRO A 535 49.32 20.98 -40.41
N GLN A 536 50.26 21.08 -39.47
CA GLN A 536 50.66 22.35 -38.87
C GLN A 536 50.99 23.34 -40.00
N PRO A 537 50.38 24.55 -40.00
CA PRO A 537 50.76 25.55 -40.97
C PRO A 537 52.26 25.85 -40.82
N PRO A 538 53.01 25.97 -41.92
CA PRO A 538 54.45 26.21 -41.86
C PRO A 538 54.73 27.49 -41.09
N ASN A 539 55.64 27.41 -40.11
CA ASN A 539 56.13 28.53 -39.32
C ASN A 539 56.53 29.68 -40.25
N ARG A 540 55.74 30.75 -40.27
CA ARG A 540 56.15 32.01 -40.91
C ARG A 540 57.27 32.62 -40.06
N PRO A 541 58.46 32.88 -40.63
CA PRO A 541 59.50 33.59 -39.91
C PRO A 541 59.03 35.02 -39.61
N LEU A 542 59.12 35.40 -38.34
CA LEU A 542 58.93 36.78 -37.87
C LEU A 542 60.01 37.65 -38.53
N GLY A 543 59.58 38.53 -39.44
CA GLY A 543 60.44 39.54 -40.06
C GLY A 543 60.93 40.56 -39.03
N ARG A 544 62.23 40.88 -39.12
CA ARG A 544 62.92 41.92 -38.36
C ARG A 544 62.56 43.32 -38.82
#